data_AF-A0A7J4VRW2-F1
#
_entry.id   AF-A0A7J4VRW2-F1
#
_cell.length_a   1.000
_cell.length_b   1.000
_cell.length_c   1.000
_cell.angle_alpha   90.00
_cell.angle_beta   90.00
_cell.angle_gamma   90.00
#
_symmetry.space_group_name_H-M   'P 1'
#
loop_
_entity.id
_entity.type
_entity.pdbx_description
1 polymer ?
#
loop_
_entity_poly.entity_id
_entity_poly.type
_entity_poly.pdbx_seq_one_letter_code
_entity_poly.pdbx_strand_id
1 'polypeptide(L)' 'MDIRPIPTDEDLANAIREIEALWGAEAGTPDGDKLDALITLVDRYESERYPLDKDAPTELSRPAEL' A
#
# COMPACT_ATOMS: atom_id res chain seq x y z
N MET A 1 -8.88 -4.29 16.46
CA MET A 1 -8.18 -3.81 15.26
C MET A 1 -8.97 -2.63 14.73
N ASP A 2 -8.33 -1.47 14.59
CA ASP A 2 -8.94 -0.27 13.98
C ASP A 2 -8.24 -0.06 12.64
N ILE A 3 -8.95 -0.35 11.56
CA ILE A 3 -8.46 -0.22 10.19
C ILE A 3 -9.45 0.65 9.41
N ARG A 4 -8.92 1.63 8.67
CA ARG A 4 -9.71 2.64 7.97
C ARG A 4 -9.58 2.47 6.45
N PRO A 5 -10.62 2.81 5.67
CA PRO A 5 -10.53 2.85 4.22
C PRO A 5 -9.44 3.84 3.74
N ILE A 6 -8.99 3.67 2.50
CA ILE A 6 -8.02 4.55 1.82
C ILE A 6 -8.73 5.26 0.66
N PRO A 7 -9.50 6.35 0.87
CA PRO A 7 -10.16 7.08 -0.21
C PRO A 7 -9.26 8.15 -0.86
N THR A 8 -8.16 8.54 -0.22
CA THR A 8 -7.30 9.64 -0.67
C THR A 8 -5.81 9.26 -0.69
N ASP A 9 -5.01 10.02 -1.44
CA ASP A 9 -3.55 9.87 -1.48
C ASP A 9 -2.90 10.11 -0.09
N GLU A 10 -3.52 10.93 0.77
CA GLU A 10 -3.05 11.14 2.14
C GLU A 10 -3.27 9.90 3.01
N ASP A 11 -4.44 9.25 2.87
CA ASP A 11 -4.72 7.98 3.54
C ASP A 11 -3.78 6.88 3.04
N LEU A 12 -3.43 6.89 1.75
CA LEU A 12 -2.45 5.98 1.17
C LEU A 12 -1.07 6.19 1.82
N ALA A 13 -0.60 7.44 1.90
CA ALA A 13 0.68 7.76 2.53
C ALA A 13 0.72 7.36 4.02
N ASN A 14 -0.40 7.47 4.72
CA ASN A 14 -0.51 7.00 6.11
C ASN A 14 -0.47 5.47 6.20
N ALA A 15 -1.21 4.78 5.33
CA ALA A 15 -1.20 3.32 5.26
C ALA A 15 0.21 2.77 4.96
N ILE A 16 0.95 3.40 4.05
CA ILE A 16 2.35 3.03 3.73
C ILE A 16 3.23 3.13 4.99
N ARG A 17 3.14 4.23 5.75
CA ARG A 17 3.91 4.39 7.01
C ARG A 17 3.55 3.33 8.05
N GLU A 18 2.27 2.99 8.15
CA GLU A 18 1.83 1.94 9.07
C GLU A 18 2.33 0.56 8.64
N ILE A 19 2.32 0.25 7.34
CA ILE A 19 2.90 -0.97 6.77
C ILE A 19 4.39 -1.06 7.09
N GLU A 20 5.15 0.03 6.90
CA GLU A 20 6.58 0.08 7.24
C GLU A 20 6.83 -0.20 8.74
N ALA A 21 6.00 0.35 9.61
CA ALA A 21 6.10 0.13 11.05
C ALA A 21 5.74 -1.30 11.49
N LEU A 22 4.84 -1.96 10.76
CA LEU A 22 4.39 -3.33 11.02
C LEU A 22 5.24 -4.39 10.29
N TRP A 23 6.25 -3.98 9.53
CA TRP A 23 7.03 -4.90 8.70
C TRP A 23 7.69 -5.99 9.55
N GLY A 24 7.44 -7.25 9.19
CA GLY A 24 7.93 -8.41 9.94
C GLY A 24 7.06 -8.83 11.13
N ALA A 25 5.88 -8.23 11.32
CA ALA A 25 4.89 -8.74 12.26
C ALA A 25 4.56 -10.21 11.97
N GLU A 26 4.45 -11.01 13.04
CA GLU A 26 4.18 -12.43 12.93
C GLU A 26 2.73 -12.68 12.48
N ALA A 27 2.53 -13.62 11.56
CA ALA A 27 1.22 -13.97 11.04
C ALA A 27 0.29 -14.49 12.15
N GLY A 28 -0.98 -14.11 12.11
CA GLY A 28 -1.97 -14.48 13.12
C GLY A 28 -1.85 -13.70 14.44
N THR A 29 -0.95 -12.72 14.51
CA THR A 29 -0.97 -11.69 15.56
C THR A 29 -1.84 -10.50 15.11
N PRO A 30 -2.34 -9.69 16.05
CA PRO A 30 -3.11 -8.48 15.69
C PRO A 30 -2.37 -7.52 14.75
N ASP A 31 -1.04 -7.44 14.87
CA ASP A 31 -0.19 -6.60 14.03
C ASP A 31 -0.01 -7.22 12.63
N GLY A 32 0.15 -8.54 12.54
CA GLY A 32 0.18 -9.27 11.28
C GLY A 32 -1.14 -9.19 10.52
N ASP A 33 -2.27 -9.40 11.22
CA ASP A 33 -3.61 -9.28 10.64
C ASP A 33 -3.87 -7.85 10.13
N LYS A 34 -3.36 -6.84 10.84
CA LYS A 34 -3.46 -5.44 10.40
C LYS A 34 -2.57 -5.16 9.18
N LEU A 35 -1.35 -5.70 9.16
CA LEU A 35 -0.43 -5.58 8.01
C LEU A 35 -1.07 -6.15 6.73
N ASP A 36 -1.60 -7.37 6.79
CA ASP A 36 -2.23 -8.03 5.65
C ASP A 36 -3.43 -7.23 5.12
N ALA A 37 -4.24 -6.70 6.02
CA ALA A 37 -5.40 -5.91 5.65
C ALA A 37 -5.01 -4.55 5.05
N LEU A 38 -3.96 -3.88 5.57
CA LEU A 38 -3.45 -2.63 4.99
C LEU A 38 -2.88 -2.84 3.58
N ILE A 39 -2.10 -3.91 3.36
CA ILE A 39 -1.57 -4.27 2.04
C ILE A 39 -2.72 -4.45 1.03
N THR A 40 -3.78 -5.16 1.43
CA THR A 40 -4.96 -5.38 0.58
C THR A 40 -5.67 -4.08 0.22
N LEU A 41 -5.79 -3.14 1.16
CA LEU A 41 -6.41 -1.84 0.92
C LEU A 41 -5.58 -0.95 0.01
N VAL A 42 -4.25 -0.96 0.16
CA VAL A 42 -3.32 -0.24 -0.72
C VAL A 42 -3.43 -0.76 -2.14
N ASP A 43 -3.33 -2.09 -2.34
CA ASP A 43 -3.43 -2.71 -3.66
C ASP A 43 -4.74 -2.35 -4.38
N ARG A 44 -5.85 -2.38 -3.65
CA ARG A 44 -7.15 -1.97 -4.18
C ARG A 44 -7.15 -0.49 -4.58
N TYR A 45 -6.67 0.39 -3.72
CA TYR A 45 -6.62 1.83 -4.00
C TYR A 45 -5.79 2.11 -5.26
N GLU A 46 -4.59 1.55 -5.32
CA GLU A 46 -3.68 1.73 -6.47
C GLU A 46 -4.27 1.14 -7.74
N SER A 47 -4.89 -0.04 -7.69
CA SER A 47 -5.53 -0.66 -8.86
C SER A 47 -6.71 0.15 -9.41
N GLU A 48 -7.50 0.78 -8.54
CA GLU A 48 -8.62 1.65 -8.94
C GLU A 48 -8.11 3.01 -9.46
N ARG A 49 -7.06 3.56 -8.84
CA ARG A 49 -6.55 4.91 -9.08
C ARG A 49 -5.55 4.99 -10.24
N TYR A 50 -4.70 3.97 -10.35
CA TYR A 50 -3.63 3.81 -11.33
C TYR A 50 -3.78 2.45 -12.02
N PRO A 51 -4.87 2.25 -12.78
CA PRO A 51 -5.05 1.01 -13.51
C PRO A 51 -3.82 0.77 -14.39
N LEU A 52 -3.25 -0.44 -14.31
CA LEU A 52 -2.15 -0.85 -15.17
C LEU A 52 -2.59 -0.67 -16.61
N ASP A 53 -2.09 0.39 -17.24
CA ASP A 53 -2.41 0.69 -18.61
C ASP A 53 -1.68 -0.37 -19.45
N LYS A 54 -2.44 -1.33 -19.98
CA LYS A 54 -1.89 -2.46 -20.75
C LYS A 54 -1.06 -2.00 -21.97
N ASP A 55 -1.24 -0.74 -22.37
CA ASP A 55 -0.59 -0.08 -23.50
C ASP A 55 0.42 1.01 -23.05
N ALA A 56 0.63 1.23 -21.74
CA ALA A 56 1.70 2.13 -21.29
C ALA A 56 3.06 1.45 -21.49
N PRO A 57 4.04 2.12 -22.15
CA PRO A 57 5.42 1.69 -22.05
C PRO A 57 5.80 1.73 -20.57
N THR A 58 6.38 0.65 -20.04
CA THR A 58 6.80 0.55 -18.64
C THR A 58 7.82 1.65 -18.32
N GLU A 59 7.34 2.82 -17.90
CA GLU A 59 8.18 3.85 -17.32
C GLU A 59 8.50 3.41 -15.88
N LEU A 60 9.57 2.64 -15.77
CA LEU A 60 10.33 2.47 -14.53
C LEU A 60 10.96 3.81 -14.18
N SER A 61 10.15 4.75 -13.70
CA SER A 61 10.63 6.01 -13.13
C SER A 61 10.97 5.77 -11.66
N ARG A 62 12.00 4.94 -11.43
CA ARG A 62 12.82 5.08 -10.22
C ARG A 62 13.65 6.36 -10.43
N PRO A 63 13.62 7.35 -9.52
CA PRO A 63 14.59 8.41 -9.59
C PRO A 63 15.97 7.78 -9.31
N ALA A 64 16.83 7.73 -10.32
CA ALA A 64 18.25 7.52 -10.08
C ALA A 64 18.76 8.80 -9.40
N GLU A 65 19.25 8.63 -8.19
CA GLU A 65 19.88 9.66 -7.38
C GLU A 65 21.07 10.31 -8.11
N LEU A 66 21.18 11.64 -7.95
CA LEU A 66 22.34 12.55 -8.15
C LEU A 66 22.92 12.74 -9.56
#